data_AF-A0A533U510-F1
#
_entry.id   AF-A0A533U510-F1
#
_cell.length_a   1.000
_cell.length_b   1.000
_cell.length_c   1.000
_cell.angle_alpha   90.00
_cell.angle_beta   90.00
_cell.angle_gamma   90.00
#
_symmetry.space_group_name_H-M   'P 1'
#
loop_
_entity.id
_entity.type
_entity.pdbx_description
1 polymer ?
#
loop_
_entity_poly.entity_id
_entity_poly.type
_entity_poly.pdbx_seq_one_letter_code
_entity_poly.pdbx_strand_id
1 'polypeptide(L)'
;MEVRNDFYIDTFIIQRDVNQYFCLFFFTSHIYGFEKMLEAKWDIDEKEGRGWTMMDEDDLFSCVEIKHSATIKFENELRCFLSEGWRTNKDIYEFVLHSSHLPKHANQILKSWQNKGTLIVQDKNGNPAKKGAFYLNYTDRCNNPQKITVRIKK
;
A
#
# COMPACT_ATOMS: atom_id res chain seq x y z
N MET A 1 8.70 22.86 -14.95
CA MET A 1 8.19 22.60 -13.59
C MET A 1 6.69 22.34 -13.76
N GLU A 2 6.30 21.09 -14.01
CA GLU A 2 4.89 20.73 -14.16
C GLU A 2 4.29 20.57 -12.77
N VAL A 3 3.41 21.49 -12.38
CA VAL A 3 2.57 21.34 -11.20
C VAL A 3 1.47 20.36 -11.58
N ARG A 4 1.67 19.06 -11.33
CA ARG A 4 0.55 18.13 -11.26
C ARG A 4 -0.23 18.46 -9.99
N ASN A 5 -1.44 19.00 -10.16
CA ASN A 5 -2.44 19.13 -9.10
C ASN A 5 -3.03 17.74 -8.79
N ASP A 6 -2.19 16.80 -8.37
CA ASP A 6 -2.64 15.50 -7.93
C ASP A 6 -3.24 15.68 -6.52
N PHE A 7 -4.57 15.62 -6.43
CA PHE A 7 -5.28 15.59 -5.16
C PHE A 7 -5.50 14.14 -4.75
N TYR A 8 -5.18 13.83 -3.49
CA TYR A 8 -5.49 12.57 -2.86
C TYR A 8 -6.79 12.70 -2.09
N ILE A 9 -7.71 11.78 -2.35
CA ILE A 9 -9.04 11.75 -1.76
C ILE A 9 -9.22 10.39 -1.11
N ASP A 10 -9.74 10.40 0.12
CA ASP A 10 -10.11 9.17 0.79
C ASP A 10 -11.40 9.35 1.58
N THR A 11 -12.04 8.23 1.90
CA THR A 11 -13.25 8.17 2.70
C THR A 11 -13.08 7.16 3.83
N PHE A 12 -13.68 7.46 4.97
CA PHE A 12 -13.76 6.54 6.10
C PHE A 12 -15.18 6.50 6.63
N ILE A 13 -15.76 5.30 6.68
CA ILE A 13 -17.14 5.09 7.13
C ILE A 13 -17.13 4.69 8.60
N ILE A 14 -17.97 5.31 9.40
CA ILE A 14 -18.16 4.95 10.81
C ILE A 14 -19.65 4.66 11.05
N GLN A 15 -19.93 3.45 11.50
CA GLN A 15 -21.28 2.98 11.79
C GLN A 15 -21.43 2.82 13.31
N ARG A 16 -22.30 3.62 13.92
CA ARG A 16 -22.54 3.61 15.37
C ARG A 16 -23.70 2.72 15.78
N ASP A 17 -24.72 2.61 14.93
CA ASP A 17 -25.93 1.83 15.17
C ASP A 17 -26.48 1.29 13.83
N VAL A 18 -27.47 0.41 13.87
CA VAL A 18 -28.16 -0.11 12.68
C VAL A 18 -28.73 1.07 11.90
N ASN A 19 -28.39 1.15 10.61
CA ASN A 19 -28.78 2.23 9.69
C ASN A 19 -28.27 3.64 10.05
N GLN A 20 -27.30 3.79 10.96
CA GLN A 20 -26.65 5.07 11.26
C GLN A 20 -25.21 5.10 10.77
N TYR A 21 -24.99 5.77 9.64
CA TYR A 21 -23.70 5.88 8.97
C TYR A 21 -23.18 7.31 8.98
N PHE A 22 -21.94 7.48 9.41
CA PHE A 22 -21.16 8.70 9.26
C PHE A 22 -20.05 8.45 8.25
N CYS A 23 -19.74 9.44 7.41
CA CYS A 23 -18.64 9.35 6.46
C CYS A 23 -17.72 10.55 6.66
N LEU A 24 -16.43 10.28 6.84
CA LEU A 24 -15.37 11.27 6.83
C LEU A 24 -14.77 11.32 5.42
N PHE A 25 -14.77 12.49 4.81
CA PHE A 25 -14.07 12.75 3.56
C PHE A 25 -12.76 13.48 3.86
N PHE A 26 -11.65 12.96 3.34
CA PHE A 26 -10.32 13.53 3.51
C PHE A 26 -9.75 13.93 2.16
N PHE A 27 -9.23 15.16 2.07
CA PHE A 27 -8.63 15.70 0.87
C PHE A 27 -7.25 16.27 1.22
N THR A 28 -6.25 15.96 0.40
CA THR A 28 -4.92 16.56 0.54
C THR A 28 -4.22 16.64 -0.81
N SER A 29 -3.39 17.67 -1.01
CA SER A 29 -2.48 17.77 -2.15
C SER A 29 -1.12 17.14 -1.86
N HIS A 30 -0.89 16.66 -0.63
CA HIS A 30 0.42 16.18 -0.20
C HIS A 30 0.38 14.69 0.12
N ILE A 31 1.13 13.88 -0.64
CA ILE A 31 1.13 12.42 -0.52
C ILE A 31 1.47 11.94 0.90
N TYR A 32 2.34 12.66 1.62
CA TYR A 32 2.68 12.29 3.00
C TYR A 32 1.49 12.48 3.94
N GLY A 33 0.67 13.51 3.72
CA GLY A 33 -0.57 13.68 4.47
C GLY A 33 -1.55 12.57 4.17
N PHE A 34 -1.56 12.08 2.93
CA PHE A 34 -2.36 10.92 2.53
C PHE A 34 -1.86 9.62 3.18
N GLU A 35 -0.55 9.39 3.21
CA GLU A 35 0.05 8.27 3.95
C GLU A 35 -0.33 8.30 5.44
N LYS A 36 -0.29 9.49 6.09
CA LYS A 36 -0.71 9.64 7.49
C LYS A 36 -2.19 9.38 7.72
N MET A 37 -3.05 9.76 6.78
CA MET A 37 -4.46 9.38 6.83
C MET A 37 -4.63 7.86 6.74
N LEU A 38 -3.94 7.21 5.79
CA LEU A 38 -3.99 5.75 5.66
C LEU A 38 -3.47 5.05 6.92
N GLU A 39 -2.38 5.54 7.54
CA GLU A 39 -1.89 5.01 8.82
C GLU A 39 -3.00 5.03 9.87
N ALA A 40 -3.67 6.17 10.05
CA ALA A 40 -4.76 6.29 11.02
C ALA A 40 -5.94 5.33 10.71
N LYS A 41 -6.30 5.14 9.43
CA LYS A 41 -7.38 4.20 9.05
C LYS A 41 -7.01 2.77 9.39
N TRP A 42 -5.79 2.35 9.06
CA TRP A 42 -5.29 1.01 9.34
C TRP A 42 -5.05 0.74 10.83
N ASP A 43 -4.83 1.78 11.64
CA ASP A 43 -4.74 1.67 13.09
C ASP A 43 -6.13 1.48 13.74
N ILE A 44 -7.19 2.01 13.12
CA ILE A 44 -8.58 1.84 13.59
C ILE A 44 -9.19 0.52 13.09
N ASP A 45 -8.93 0.19 11.82
CA ASP A 45 -9.42 -1.02 11.16
C ASP A 45 -8.22 -1.80 10.59
N GLU A 46 -7.66 -2.68 11.41
CA GLU A 46 -6.53 -3.53 11.03
C GLU A 46 -6.91 -4.61 9.99
N LYS A 47 -8.21 -4.80 9.70
CA LYS A 47 -8.69 -5.83 8.76
C LYS A 47 -8.70 -5.27 7.33
N GLU A 48 -9.31 -4.11 7.10
CA GLU A 48 -9.46 -3.53 5.75
C GLU A 48 -9.00 -2.07 5.62
N GLY A 49 -8.81 -1.33 6.72
CA GLY A 49 -8.54 0.10 6.70
C GLY A 49 -9.65 0.92 6.03
N ARG A 50 -10.91 0.47 6.08
CA ARG A 50 -12.04 1.08 5.34
C ARG A 50 -13.08 1.73 6.23
N GLY A 51 -13.30 1.21 7.43
CA GLY A 51 -14.33 1.76 8.31
C GLY A 51 -14.36 1.09 9.68
N TRP A 52 -15.15 1.65 10.58
CA TRP A 52 -15.33 1.12 11.94
C TRP A 52 -16.82 0.91 12.23
N THR A 53 -17.15 -0.24 12.85
CA THR A 53 -18.52 -0.62 13.19
C THR A 53 -18.60 -0.99 14.68
N MET A 54 -19.56 -0.43 15.41
CA MET A 54 -19.72 -0.71 16.84
C MET A 54 -20.27 -2.13 17.14
N MET A 55 -20.91 -2.77 16.15
CA MET A 55 -21.54 -4.08 16.25
C MET A 55 -20.62 -5.24 15.82
N ASP A 56 -19.30 -5.09 15.91
CA ASP A 56 -18.37 -6.19 15.63
C ASP A 56 -18.49 -7.27 16.73
N GLU A 57 -19.54 -8.10 16.65
CA GLU A 57 -19.48 -9.46 17.17
C GLU A 57 -18.53 -10.22 16.25
N ASP A 58 -17.27 -10.37 16.68
CA ASP A 58 -16.29 -11.20 16.00
C ASP A 58 -16.81 -12.65 15.94
N ASP A 59 -17.49 -13.01 14.86
CA ASP A 59 -17.80 -14.40 14.57
C ASP A 59 -16.47 -15.14 14.32
N LEU A 60 -16.36 -16.39 14.78
CA LEU A 60 -15.12 -17.16 14.83
C LEU A 60 -14.42 -17.26 13.45
N PHE A 61 -15.18 -17.10 12.37
CA PHE A 61 -14.73 -17.21 10.98
C PHE A 61 -14.51 -15.85 10.27
N SER A 62 -15.01 -14.74 10.82
CA SER A 62 -14.97 -13.41 10.20
C SER A 62 -13.54 -12.89 9.96
N CYS A 63 -12.60 -13.21 10.85
CA CYS A 63 -11.20 -12.80 10.77
C CYS A 63 -10.41 -13.49 9.64
N VAL A 64 -10.81 -14.70 9.24
CA VAL A 64 -10.04 -15.52 8.29
C VAL A 64 -10.40 -15.15 6.84
N GLU A 65 -11.68 -14.92 6.56
CA GLU A 65 -12.17 -14.64 5.21
C GLU A 65 -11.82 -13.21 4.74
N ILE A 66 -11.98 -12.22 5.62
CA ILE A 66 -11.80 -10.80 5.29
C ILE A 66 -10.32 -10.45 5.10
N LYS A 67 -9.44 -10.87 6.03
CA LYS A 67 -7.99 -10.61 5.93
C LYS A 67 -7.36 -11.28 4.71
N HIS A 68 -7.85 -12.45 4.30
CA HIS A 68 -7.38 -13.11 3.08
C HIS A 68 -7.81 -12.34 1.82
N SER A 69 -9.06 -11.88 1.74
CA SER A 69 -9.59 -11.25 0.52
C SER A 69 -8.85 -9.96 0.12
N ALA A 70 -8.72 -9.00 1.06
CA ALA A 70 -8.07 -7.72 0.77
C ALA A 70 -6.56 -7.87 0.48
N THR A 71 -5.86 -8.70 1.27
CA THR A 71 -4.43 -8.97 1.11
C THR A 71 -4.14 -9.67 -0.21
N ILE A 72 -4.93 -10.69 -0.59
CA ILE A 72 -4.79 -11.41 -1.86
C ILE A 72 -5.07 -10.47 -3.04
N LYS A 73 -6.11 -9.64 -2.94
CA LYS A 73 -6.44 -8.68 -3.99
C LYS A 73 -5.27 -7.71 -4.22
N PHE A 74 -4.74 -7.13 -3.16
CA PHE A 74 -3.60 -6.22 -3.23
C PHE A 74 -2.33 -6.91 -3.75
N GLU A 75 -2.06 -8.14 -3.30
CA GLU A 75 -0.94 -8.93 -3.81
C GLU A 75 -1.05 -9.15 -5.34
N ASN A 76 -2.25 -9.46 -5.83
CA ASN A 76 -2.51 -9.63 -7.26
C ASN A 76 -2.35 -8.32 -8.05
N GLU A 77 -2.89 -7.21 -7.54
CA GLU A 77 -2.73 -5.88 -8.15
C GLU A 77 -1.26 -5.48 -8.25
N LEU A 78 -0.50 -5.65 -7.16
CA LEU A 78 0.94 -5.40 -7.13
C LEU A 78 1.69 -6.30 -8.12
N ARG A 79 1.25 -7.56 -8.24
CA ARG A 79 1.84 -8.51 -9.18
C ARG A 79 1.63 -8.07 -10.63
N CYS A 80 0.41 -7.66 -10.99
CA CYS A 80 0.11 -7.10 -12.30
C CYS A 80 0.99 -5.88 -12.60
N PHE A 81 1.03 -4.92 -11.66
CA PHE A 81 1.81 -3.69 -11.78
C PHE A 81 3.33 -3.93 -12.03
N LEU A 82 3.92 -4.91 -11.34
CA LEU A 82 5.34 -5.28 -11.51
C LEU A 82 5.62 -6.21 -12.69
N SER A 83 4.58 -6.81 -13.27
CA SER A 83 4.72 -7.68 -14.46
C SER A 83 4.82 -6.87 -15.75
N GLU A 84 4.25 -5.67 -15.77
CA GLU A 84 4.25 -4.75 -16.91
C GLU A 84 5.65 -4.22 -17.26
N GLY A 85 6.57 -4.15 -16.29
CA GLY A 85 7.91 -3.65 -16.54
C GLY A 85 8.71 -3.40 -15.28
N TRP A 86 9.86 -2.75 -15.45
CA TRP A 86 10.66 -2.27 -14.33
C TRP A 86 9.95 -1.10 -13.65
N ARG A 87 9.84 -1.15 -12.33
CA ARG A 87 9.27 -0.10 -11.49
C ARG A 87 10.31 0.38 -10.48
N THR A 88 10.35 1.67 -10.24
CA THR A 88 11.26 2.29 -9.26
C THR A 88 10.69 2.23 -7.85
N ASN A 89 11.50 2.49 -6.82
CA ASN A 89 10.99 2.58 -5.45
C ASN A 89 9.95 3.70 -5.30
N LYS A 90 10.08 4.81 -6.05
CA LYS A 90 9.04 5.85 -6.11
C LYS A 90 7.74 5.30 -6.68
N ASP A 91 7.80 4.65 -7.85
CA ASP A 91 6.59 4.17 -8.53
C ASP A 91 5.82 3.18 -7.66
N ILE A 92 6.55 2.28 -6.98
CA ILE A 92 5.95 1.31 -6.06
C ILE A 92 5.35 2.02 -4.85
N TYR A 93 6.06 2.97 -4.23
CA TYR A 93 5.53 3.71 -3.09
C TYR A 93 4.22 4.44 -3.44
N GLU A 94 4.19 5.15 -4.57
CA GLU A 94 2.99 5.86 -5.02
C GLU A 94 1.84 4.90 -5.33
N PHE A 95 2.12 3.80 -6.06
CA PHE A 95 1.13 2.75 -6.35
C PHE A 95 0.50 2.18 -5.07
N VAL A 96 1.33 1.87 -4.07
CA VAL A 96 0.87 1.27 -2.81
C VAL A 96 -0.12 2.18 -2.08
N LEU A 97 0.19 3.48 -2.00
CA LEU A 97 -0.71 4.46 -1.38
C LEU A 97 -1.99 4.65 -2.21
N HIS A 98 -1.89 4.70 -3.54
CA HIS A 98 -3.07 4.79 -4.42
C HIS A 98 -3.99 3.57 -4.32
N SER A 99 -3.45 2.40 -4.00
CA SER A 99 -4.24 1.20 -3.68
C SER A 99 -4.79 1.20 -2.24
N SER A 100 -4.70 2.30 -1.50
CA SER A 100 -5.13 2.42 -0.09
C SER A 100 -4.39 1.51 0.89
N HIS A 101 -3.16 1.11 0.57
CA HIS A 101 -2.31 0.26 1.41
C HIS A 101 -1.10 1.03 1.93
N LEU A 102 -0.50 0.50 3.00
CA LEU A 102 0.71 1.07 3.59
C LEU A 102 1.98 0.42 3.02
N PRO A 103 3.12 1.14 2.97
CA PRO A 103 4.40 0.57 2.54
C PRO A 103 4.80 -0.70 3.30
N LYS A 104 4.36 -0.85 4.57
CA LYS A 104 4.60 -2.07 5.37
C LYS A 104 3.99 -3.32 4.73
N HIS A 105 2.81 -3.22 4.12
CA HIS A 105 2.12 -4.33 3.45
C HIS A 105 2.87 -4.76 2.19
N ALA A 106 3.24 -3.79 1.35
CA ALA A 106 4.04 -4.05 0.15
C ALA A 106 5.40 -4.66 0.50
N ASN A 107 6.09 -4.14 1.52
CA ASN A 107 7.36 -4.69 1.98
C ASN A 107 7.26 -6.16 2.39
N GLN A 108 6.17 -6.60 3.02
CA GLN A 108 5.96 -8.01 3.38
C GLN A 108 5.84 -8.89 2.13
N ILE A 109 5.03 -8.48 1.16
CA ILE A 109 4.83 -9.21 -0.11
C ILE A 109 6.13 -9.27 -0.91
N LEU A 110 6.80 -8.14 -1.09
CA LEU A 110 8.06 -8.05 -1.85
C LEU A 110 9.17 -8.88 -1.20
N LYS A 111 9.27 -8.90 0.14
CA LYS A 111 10.20 -9.79 0.87
C LYS A 111 9.90 -11.26 0.59
N SER A 112 8.62 -11.65 0.62
CA SER A 112 8.18 -13.01 0.31
C SER A 112 8.59 -13.43 -1.10
N TRP A 113 8.32 -12.58 -2.10
CA TRP A 113 8.69 -12.84 -3.50
C TRP A 113 10.20 -12.85 -3.74
N GLN A 114 10.95 -11.96 -3.08
CA GLN A 114 12.41 -11.95 -3.14
C GLN A 114 13.00 -13.24 -2.54
N ASN A 115 12.44 -13.73 -1.43
CA ASN A 115 12.86 -14.99 -0.82
C ASN A 115 12.55 -16.21 -1.70
N LYS A 116 11.42 -16.19 -2.41
CA LYS A 116 11.02 -17.23 -3.38
C LYS A 116 11.81 -17.17 -4.70
N GLY A 117 12.61 -16.12 -4.92
CA GLY A 117 13.37 -15.92 -6.16
C GLY A 117 12.51 -15.50 -7.36
N THR A 118 11.26 -15.07 -7.13
CA THR A 118 10.34 -14.60 -8.18
C THR A 118 10.47 -13.11 -8.48
N LEU A 119 11.27 -12.39 -7.68
CA LEU A 119 11.49 -10.95 -7.78
C LEU A 119 12.96 -10.64 -8.11
N ILE A 120 13.18 -9.78 -9.10
CA ILE A 120 14.49 -9.20 -9.40
C ILE A 120 14.50 -7.78 -8.85
N VAL A 121 15.54 -7.46 -8.07
CA VAL A 121 15.74 -6.13 -7.50
C VAL A 121 17.16 -5.69 -7.79
N GLN A 122 17.30 -4.54 -8.46
CA GLN A 122 18.59 -3.97 -8.85
C GLN A 122 18.76 -2.58 -8.24
N ASP A 123 20.01 -2.22 -7.94
CA ASP A 123 20.37 -0.85 -7.63
C ASP A 123 20.42 0.02 -8.91
N LYS A 124 20.67 1.31 -8.73
CA LYS A 124 20.84 2.27 -9.85
C LYS A 124 21.93 1.90 -10.86
N ASN A 125 22.87 1.02 -10.50
CA ASN A 125 23.97 0.58 -11.35
C ASN A 125 23.70 -0.78 -12.00
N GLY A 126 22.54 -1.40 -11.76
CA GLY A 126 22.18 -2.73 -12.26
C GLY A 126 22.68 -3.90 -11.41
N ASN A 127 23.35 -3.63 -10.29
CA ASN A 127 23.81 -4.69 -9.38
C ASN A 127 22.65 -5.20 -8.52
N PRO A 128 22.70 -6.45 -8.03
CA PRO A 128 21.70 -6.94 -7.09
C PRO A 128 21.61 -6.05 -5.85
N ALA A 129 20.40 -5.57 -5.53
CA ALA A 129 20.19 -4.74 -4.36
C ALA A 129 20.30 -5.55 -3.05
N LYS A 130 20.57 -4.86 -1.93
CA LYS A 130 20.58 -5.49 -0.60
C LYS A 130 19.23 -6.17 -0.32
N LYS A 131 19.29 -7.42 0.15
CA LYS A 131 18.09 -8.20 0.48
C LYS A 131 17.18 -7.46 1.46
N GLY A 132 15.89 -7.40 1.12
CA GLY A 132 14.85 -6.75 1.92
C GLY A 132 14.84 -5.22 1.90
N ALA A 133 15.73 -4.56 1.15
CA ALA A 133 15.83 -3.11 1.08
C ALA A 133 15.10 -2.56 -0.15
N PHE A 134 13.82 -2.20 0.04
CA PHE A 134 12.97 -1.67 -1.04
C PHE A 134 12.81 -0.14 -1.03
N TYR A 135 13.17 0.52 0.07
CA TYR A 135 13.16 1.99 0.18
C TYR A 135 11.80 2.64 -0.12
N LEU A 136 10.72 1.96 0.28
CA LEU A 136 9.34 2.45 0.17
C LEU A 136 9.01 3.37 1.34
N ASN A 137 9.51 4.60 1.30
CA ASN A 137 9.21 5.64 2.29
C ASN A 137 9.24 7.03 1.64
N TYR A 138 8.60 8.00 2.29
CA TYR A 138 8.50 9.36 1.78
C TYR A 138 9.87 10.02 1.51
N THR A 139 10.84 9.84 2.40
CA THR A 139 12.18 10.43 2.27
C THR A 139 12.90 9.92 1.02
N ASP A 140 12.91 8.61 0.79
CA ASP A 140 13.51 8.02 -0.42
C ASP A 140 12.67 8.34 -1.67
N ARG A 141 11.34 8.46 -1.58
CA ARG A 141 10.51 8.93 -2.69
C ARG A 141 10.90 10.34 -3.15
N CYS A 142 11.19 11.24 -2.23
CA CYS A 142 11.61 12.61 -2.54
C CYS A 142 13.07 12.72 -2.97
N ASN A 143 13.97 12.08 -2.23
CA ASN A 143 15.42 12.32 -2.36
C ASN A 143 16.13 11.28 -3.25
N ASN A 144 15.61 10.05 -3.33
CA ASN A 144 16.21 8.95 -4.07
C ASN A 144 15.14 8.12 -4.82
N PRO A 145 14.38 8.72 -5.76
CA PRO A 145 13.20 8.09 -6.35
C PRO A 145 13.49 6.84 -7.20
N GLN A 146 14.74 6.66 -7.62
CA GLN A 146 15.22 5.54 -8.44
C GLN A 146 16.38 4.80 -7.78
N LYS A 147 16.35 4.71 -6.45
CA LYS A 147 17.38 4.03 -5.67
C LYS A 147 17.49 2.56 -6.04
N ILE A 148 16.35 1.95 -6.34
CA ILE A 148 16.24 0.60 -6.87
C ILE A 148 15.23 0.54 -8.01
N THR A 149 15.37 -0.51 -8.83
CA THR A 149 14.36 -0.96 -9.78
C THR A 149 13.96 -2.39 -9.46
N VAL A 150 12.67 -2.69 -9.63
CA VAL A 150 12.05 -3.97 -9.27
C VAL A 150 11.28 -4.48 -10.47
N ARG A 151 11.34 -5.80 -10.69
CA ARG A 151 10.52 -6.49 -11.69
C ARG A 151 10.28 -7.94 -11.27
N ILE A 152 9.15 -8.51 -11.70
CA ILE A 152 8.90 -9.95 -11.58
C ILE A 152 9.75 -10.72 -12.61
N LYS A 153 10.37 -11.80 -12.15
CA LYS A 153 11.11 -12.74 -13.00
C LYS A 153 10.10 -13.48 -13.88
N LYS A 154 10.25 -13.37 -15.20
CA LYS A 154 9.49 -14.17 -16.16
C LYS A 154 9.91 -15.63 -16.09
#